data_AF-A0A6C0KSV6-F1
#
_entry.id   AF-A0A6C0KSV6-F1
#
_cell.length_a   1.000
_cell.length_b   1.000
_cell.length_c   1.000
_cell.angle_alpha   90.00
_cell.angle_beta   90.00
_cell.angle_gamma   90.00
#
_symmetry.space_group_name_H-M   'P 1'
#
loop_
_entity.id
_entity.type
_entity.pdbx_description
1 polymer ?
#
loop_
_entity_poly.entity_id
_entity_poly.type
_entity_poly.pdbx_seq_one_letter_code
_entity_poly.pdbx_strand_id
1 'polypeptide(L)'
;MEYGCLIEKEKIENGRVMDENFYRYVGWSISQGELDKRFFSEQTVRDISLKLKELLKCLRKDGRAIVVADRVIAHMMSEVFYKNRPQLGNGYFMYTIPAAEPRNDYETMKEMVIEMIFHNIKTEYEIDENNKKLTIWTSVLGDFNKHGLRQYTDLKINEKNINKVRFNMNY
;
A
#
# COMPACT_ATOMS: atom_id res chain seq x y z
N MET A 1 17.66 -32.74 28.26
CA MET A 1 16.63 -32.92 27.23
C MET A 1 15.45 -32.06 27.61
N GLU A 2 15.07 -31.19 26.68
CA GLU A 2 13.81 -30.42 26.59
C GLU A 2 13.46 -29.48 27.76
N TYR A 3 13.94 -28.23 27.63
CA TYR A 3 13.28 -27.08 28.22
C TYR A 3 11.96 -26.83 27.48
N GLY A 4 10.86 -27.36 28.03
CA GLY A 4 9.51 -26.99 27.63
C GLY A 4 9.24 -25.53 28.01
N CYS A 5 9.22 -24.66 27.01
CA CYS A 5 8.91 -23.25 27.15
C CYS A 5 7.40 -23.09 27.35
N LEU A 6 6.91 -23.31 28.57
CA LEU A 6 5.60 -22.87 29.01
C LEU A 6 5.68 -21.37 29.32
N ILE A 7 5.32 -20.54 28.35
CA ILE A 7 4.97 -19.15 28.60
C ILE A 7 3.45 -19.08 28.72
N GLU A 8 2.94 -19.45 29.88
CA GLU A 8 1.71 -18.87 30.40
C GLU A 8 2.09 -17.69 31.27
N LYS A 9 1.72 -16.49 30.80
CA LYS A 9 1.67 -15.15 31.43
C LYS A 9 1.72 -14.18 30.23
N GLU A 10 0.69 -13.43 29.91
CA GLU A 10 0.03 -12.49 30.79
C GLU A 10 -1.28 -11.99 30.17
N LYS A 11 -2.23 -11.68 31.06
CA LYS A 11 -3.37 -10.81 30.79
C LYS A 11 -2.86 -9.46 30.26
N ILE A 12 -2.94 -9.27 28.96
CA ILE A 12 -3.08 -7.97 28.31
C ILE A 12 -4.27 -8.26 27.37
N GLU A 13 -5.39 -7.59 27.49
CA GLU A 13 -5.56 -6.34 26.76
C GLU A 13 -6.78 -5.62 27.31
N ASN A 14 -6.59 -4.40 27.80
CA ASN A 14 -7.52 -3.35 27.46
C ASN A 14 -7.49 -3.28 25.93
N GLY A 15 -8.40 -4.01 25.27
CA GLY A 15 -8.40 -4.22 23.82
C GLY A 15 -8.27 -2.89 23.10
N ARG A 16 -7.09 -2.63 22.54
CA ARG A 16 -6.93 -1.49 21.63
C ARG A 16 -7.67 -1.89 20.37
N VAL A 17 -8.87 -1.34 20.20
CA VAL A 17 -9.59 -1.44 18.94
C VAL A 17 -8.72 -0.73 17.89
N MET A 18 -8.20 -1.50 16.93
CA MET A 18 -7.32 -0.99 15.86
C MET A 18 -8.12 -0.35 14.71
N ASP A 19 -9.41 -0.11 14.91
CA ASP A 19 -10.28 0.52 13.93
C ASP A 19 -10.14 2.05 13.96
N GLU A 20 -9.52 2.61 12.92
CA GLU A 20 -9.40 4.06 12.76
C GLU A 20 -10.73 4.72 12.35
N ASN A 21 -11.71 3.94 11.87
CA ASN A 21 -13.04 4.42 11.49
C ASN A 21 -14.01 4.53 12.67
N PHE A 22 -13.60 4.20 13.90
CA PHE A 22 -14.48 4.22 15.06
C PHE A 22 -15.21 5.57 15.25
N TYR A 23 -14.53 6.69 14.99
CA TYR A 23 -15.11 8.03 15.13
C TYR A 23 -16.02 8.44 13.97
N ARG A 24 -16.16 7.64 12.91
CA ARG A 24 -16.90 8.02 11.71
C ARG A 24 -18.41 7.96 11.91
N TYR A 25 -18.88 7.14 12.85
CA TYR A 25 -20.29 6.96 13.16
C TYR A 25 -20.65 7.58 14.53
N VAL A 26 -20.41 8.89 14.67
CA VAL A 26 -20.82 9.61 15.89
C VAL A 26 -22.35 9.60 16.01
N GLY A 27 -22.87 9.17 17.16
CA GLY A 27 -24.32 9.20 17.46
C GLY A 27 -25.12 7.99 16.99
N TRP A 28 -24.46 6.98 16.41
CA TRP A 28 -25.06 5.68 16.10
C TRP A 28 -24.46 4.60 17.00
N SER A 29 -25.28 3.97 17.84
CA SER A 29 -24.88 2.78 18.59
C SER A 29 -24.90 1.57 17.65
N ILE A 30 -23.92 1.48 16.76
CA ILE A 30 -23.74 0.27 15.96
C ILE A 30 -23.36 -0.83 16.95
N SER A 31 -24.22 -1.82 17.11
CA SER A 31 -23.78 -3.10 17.66
C SER A 31 -22.67 -3.59 16.73
N GLN A 32 -21.40 -3.40 17.12
CA GLN A 32 -20.26 -3.89 16.35
C GLN A 32 -20.53 -5.34 15.96
N GLY A 33 -20.55 -5.61 14.66
CA GLY A 33 -20.79 -6.95 14.16
C GLY A 33 -19.73 -7.90 14.74
N GLU A 34 -20.08 -9.19 14.88
CA GLU A 34 -19.12 -10.20 15.30
C GLU A 34 -17.89 -10.23 14.38
N LEU A 35 -18.13 -10.00 13.08
CA LEU A 35 -17.11 -9.86 12.05
C LEU A 35 -16.18 -8.66 12.30
N ASP A 36 -16.70 -7.50 12.69
CA ASP A 36 -15.90 -6.29 12.95
C ASP A 36 -14.95 -6.52 14.13
N LYS A 37 -15.48 -7.08 15.22
CA LYS A 37 -14.70 -7.41 16.42
C LYS A 37 -13.61 -8.43 16.12
N ARG A 38 -13.94 -9.45 15.32
CA ARG A 38 -12.98 -10.47 14.90
C ARG A 38 -11.92 -9.88 13.98
N PHE A 39 -12.32 -9.08 13.00
CA PHE A 39 -11.45 -8.51 11.99
C PHE A 39 -10.46 -7.52 12.60
N PHE A 40 -10.89 -6.58 13.44
CA PHE A 40 -10.01 -5.58 14.07
C PHE A 40 -9.35 -6.03 15.39
N SER A 41 -9.34 -7.33 15.67
CA SER A 41 -8.66 -7.86 16.86
C SER A 41 -7.13 -7.81 16.72
N GLU A 42 -6.41 -7.77 17.84
CA GLU A 42 -4.94 -7.73 17.80
C GLU A 42 -4.33 -9.01 17.19
N GLN A 43 -5.02 -10.15 17.35
CA GLN A 43 -4.59 -11.43 16.80
C GLN A 43 -4.55 -11.42 15.28
N THR A 44 -5.52 -10.78 14.62
CA THR A 44 -5.55 -10.73 13.14
C THR A 44 -4.46 -9.85 12.58
N VAL A 45 -4.17 -8.73 13.24
CA VAL A 45 -3.05 -7.86 12.89
C VAL A 45 -1.73 -8.63 12.99
N ARG A 46 -1.55 -9.40 14.07
CA ARG A 46 -0.37 -10.27 14.24
C ARG A 46 -0.29 -11.34 13.15
N ASP A 47 -1.38 -12.01 12.83
CA ASP A 47 -1.43 -13.00 11.75
C ASP A 47 -1.05 -12.39 10.39
N ILE A 48 -1.60 -11.21 10.08
CA ILE A 48 -1.30 -10.47 8.85
C ILE A 48 0.19 -10.10 8.82
N SER A 49 0.74 -9.60 9.94
CA SER A 49 2.15 -9.23 10.04
C SER A 49 3.08 -10.42 9.80
N LEU A 50 2.73 -11.61 10.31
CA LEU A 50 3.49 -12.85 10.12
C LEU A 50 3.44 -13.31 8.67
N LYS A 51 2.24 -13.35 8.06
CA LYS A 51 2.08 -13.70 6.64
C LYS A 51 2.83 -12.73 5.73
N LEU A 52 2.74 -11.42 5.97
CA LEU A 52 3.50 -10.42 5.21
C LEU A 52 5.00 -10.61 5.36
N LYS A 53 5.48 -10.87 6.58
CA LYS A 53 6.89 -11.14 6.84
C LYS A 53 7.37 -12.37 6.07
N GLU A 54 6.53 -13.39 5.90
CA GLU A 54 6.85 -14.56 5.08
C GLU A 54 6.92 -14.23 3.59
N LEU A 55 5.89 -13.55 3.06
CA LEU A 55 5.83 -13.19 1.64
C LEU A 55 6.95 -12.23 1.23
N LEU A 56 7.31 -11.28 2.10
CA LEU A 56 8.32 -10.26 1.81
C LEU A 56 9.76 -10.76 1.93
N LYS A 57 10.02 -11.96 2.48
CA LYS A 57 11.37 -12.54 2.53
C LYS A 57 12.00 -12.68 1.14
N CYS A 58 11.18 -13.03 0.14
CA CYS A 58 11.65 -13.28 -1.22
C CYS A 58 11.98 -11.99 -2.00
N LEU A 59 11.59 -10.83 -1.48
CA LEU A 59 11.66 -9.58 -2.22
C LEU A 59 13.06 -8.94 -2.20
N ARG A 60 13.86 -9.24 -1.16
CA ARG A 60 15.14 -8.58 -0.93
C ARG A 60 16.30 -9.58 -1.01
N LYS A 61 17.31 -9.26 -1.85
CA LYS A 61 18.52 -10.09 -2.04
C LYS A 61 19.40 -10.18 -0.79
N ASP A 62 19.30 -9.21 0.12
CA ASP A 62 20.10 -9.15 1.36
C ASP A 62 19.58 -10.07 2.48
N GLY A 63 18.47 -10.79 2.25
CA GLY A 63 17.88 -11.72 3.24
C GLY A 63 17.29 -11.06 4.50
N ARG A 64 17.26 -9.71 4.58
CA ARG A 64 16.63 -8.98 5.69
C ARG A 64 15.12 -8.97 5.51
N ALA A 65 14.40 -9.44 6.52
CA ALA A 65 12.95 -9.40 6.55
C ALA A 65 12.45 -7.95 6.62
N ILE A 66 11.52 -7.61 5.73
CA ILE A 66 10.78 -6.34 5.79
C ILE A 66 9.68 -6.52 6.82
N VAL A 67 9.64 -5.64 7.82
CA VAL A 67 8.62 -5.62 8.86
C VAL A 67 7.73 -4.42 8.63
N VAL A 68 6.44 -4.67 8.50
CA VAL A 68 5.42 -3.63 8.35
C VAL A 68 4.93 -3.22 9.73
N ALA A 69 4.75 -1.92 9.96
CA ALA A 69 4.26 -1.41 11.23
C ALA A 69 2.76 -1.70 11.41
N ASP A 70 2.35 -2.08 12.63
CA ASP A 70 0.95 -2.43 12.94
C ASP A 70 -0.04 -1.31 12.61
N ARG A 71 0.36 -0.05 12.77
CA ARG A 71 -0.45 1.12 12.38
C ARG A 71 -0.79 1.12 10.89
N VAL A 72 0.14 0.74 10.03
CA VAL A 72 -0.09 0.69 8.57
C VAL A 72 -1.05 -0.44 8.23
N ILE A 73 -0.93 -1.58 8.93
CA ILE A 73 -1.83 -2.72 8.79
C ILE A 73 -3.24 -2.31 9.22
N ALA A 74 -3.39 -1.67 10.39
CA ALA A 74 -4.66 -1.17 10.92
C ALA A 74 -5.33 -0.16 9.97
N HIS A 75 -4.55 0.76 9.39
CA HIS A 75 -5.04 1.71 8.40
C HIS A 75 -5.57 1.00 7.13
N MET A 76 -4.81 0.05 6.59
CA MET A 76 -5.24 -0.71 5.41
C MET A 76 -6.45 -1.59 5.68
N MET A 77 -6.55 -2.19 6.88
CA MET A 77 -7.74 -2.91 7.31
C MET A 77 -8.97 -1.99 7.33
N SER A 78 -8.82 -0.78 7.86
CA SER A 78 -9.87 0.24 7.89
C SER A 78 -10.33 0.64 6.49
N GLU A 79 -9.40 0.78 5.55
CA GLU A 79 -9.68 1.09 4.13
C GLU A 79 -10.39 -0.07 3.40
N VAL A 80 -9.90 -1.30 3.56
CA VAL A 80 -10.50 -2.49 2.95
C VAL A 80 -11.90 -2.70 3.50
N PHE A 81 -12.08 -2.60 4.81
CA PHE A 81 -13.39 -2.73 5.45
C PHE A 81 -14.40 -1.71 4.90
N TYR A 82 -13.97 -0.44 4.75
CA TYR A 82 -14.83 0.60 4.20
C TYR A 82 -15.20 0.39 2.73
N LYS A 83 -14.26 -0.10 1.91
CA LYS A 83 -14.47 -0.35 0.48
C LYS A 83 -15.18 -1.66 0.19
N ASN A 84 -15.13 -2.62 1.12
CA ASN A 84 -15.77 -3.91 0.93
C ASN A 84 -17.29 -3.72 0.79
N ARG A 85 -17.80 -4.03 -0.40
CA ARG A 85 -19.23 -4.05 -0.67
C ARG A 85 -19.66 -5.50 -0.77
N PRO A 86 -20.58 -5.95 0.10
CA PRO A 86 -21.12 -7.28 -0.05
C PRO A 86 -21.77 -7.44 -1.42
N GLN A 87 -21.63 -8.63 -2.02
CA GLN A 87 -22.38 -8.95 -3.23
C GLN A 87 -23.88 -8.79 -2.90
N LEU A 88 -24.51 -7.79 -3.53
CA LEU A 88 -25.94 -7.55 -3.41
C LEU A 88 -26.66 -8.51 -4.37
N GLY A 89 -27.72 -9.15 -3.89
CA GLY A 89 -28.65 -9.85 -4.77
C GLY A 89 -29.25 -8.87 -5.79
N ASN A 90 -29.57 -9.38 -6.98
CA ASN A 90 -30.27 -8.63 -8.04
C ASN A 90 -31.53 -7.93 -7.48
N GLY A 91 -31.91 -6.76 -8.01
CA GLY A 91 -33.03 -5.95 -7.54
C GLY A 91 -34.42 -6.62 -7.55
N TYR A 92 -34.57 -7.79 -8.20
CA TYR A 92 -35.79 -8.62 -8.11
C TYR A 92 -35.79 -9.63 -6.96
N PHE A 93 -34.63 -9.98 -6.41
CA PHE A 93 -34.48 -10.95 -5.33
C PHE A 93 -33.83 -10.25 -4.14
N MET A 94 -34.66 -9.66 -3.27
CA MET A 94 -34.25 -9.14 -1.95
C MET A 94 -33.70 -10.24 -1.01
N TYR A 95 -33.71 -11.50 -1.44
CA TYR A 95 -33.09 -12.60 -0.71
C TYR A 95 -31.71 -12.86 -1.31
N THR A 96 -30.71 -12.86 -0.42
CA THR A 96 -29.36 -13.38 -0.66
C THR A 96 -29.44 -14.61 -1.55
N ILE A 97 -28.93 -14.52 -2.78
CA ILE A 97 -28.66 -15.71 -3.58
C ILE A 97 -27.68 -16.51 -2.73
N PRO A 98 -28.04 -17.72 -2.26
CA PRO A 98 -27.08 -18.53 -1.54
C PRO A 98 -25.99 -18.85 -2.55
N ALA A 99 -24.81 -18.24 -2.37
CA ALA A 99 -23.63 -18.68 -3.09
C ALA A 99 -23.46 -20.18 -2.81
N ALA A 100 -22.98 -20.93 -3.80
CA ALA A 100 -22.78 -22.38 -3.68
C ALA A 100 -21.90 -22.76 -2.48
N GLU A 101 -21.09 -21.82 -1.99
CA GLU A 101 -20.31 -21.92 -0.76
C GLU A 101 -20.69 -20.79 0.22
N PRO A 102 -20.68 -21.04 1.54
CA PRO A 102 -20.91 -20.01 2.53
C PRO A 102 -19.82 -18.93 2.42
N ARG A 103 -20.26 -17.68 2.29
CA ARG A 103 -19.37 -16.53 2.14
C ARG A 103 -18.49 -16.34 3.37
N ASN A 104 -17.16 -16.41 3.19
CA ASN A 104 -16.19 -16.11 4.25
C ASN A 104 -15.58 -14.71 4.07
N ASP A 105 -16.35 -13.70 4.42
CA ASP A 105 -15.95 -12.29 4.30
C ASP A 105 -14.71 -11.93 5.11
N TYR A 106 -14.55 -12.60 6.26
CA TYR A 106 -13.41 -12.39 7.13
C TYR A 106 -12.10 -12.79 6.44
N GLU A 107 -12.05 -13.97 5.81
CA GLU A 107 -10.87 -14.42 5.09
C GLU A 107 -10.60 -13.58 3.85
N THR A 108 -11.63 -13.28 3.06
CA THR A 108 -11.47 -12.47 1.84
C THR A 108 -10.93 -11.07 2.14
N MET A 109 -11.44 -10.40 3.18
CA MET A 109 -10.90 -9.09 3.57
C MET A 109 -9.46 -9.21 4.09
N LYS A 110 -9.14 -10.26 4.85
CA LYS A 110 -7.77 -10.50 5.35
C LYS A 110 -6.79 -10.68 4.19
N GLU A 111 -7.18 -11.43 3.16
CA GLU A 111 -6.40 -11.63 1.94
C GLU A 111 -6.23 -10.32 1.17
N MET A 112 -7.29 -9.55 0.96
CA MET A 112 -7.21 -8.24 0.28
C MET A 112 -6.23 -7.30 0.97
N VAL A 113 -6.23 -7.23 2.31
CA VAL A 113 -5.28 -6.41 3.08
C VAL A 113 -3.84 -6.86 2.82
N ILE A 114 -3.59 -8.17 2.88
CA ILE A 114 -2.25 -8.74 2.63
C ILE A 114 -1.79 -8.42 1.22
N GLU A 115 -2.65 -8.63 0.22
CA GLU A 115 -2.34 -8.39 -1.19
C GLU A 115 -2.04 -6.92 -1.48
N MET A 116 -2.86 -6.00 -0.95
CA MET A 116 -2.65 -4.55 -1.14
C MET A 116 -1.33 -4.10 -0.54
N ILE A 117 -1.02 -4.51 0.70
CA ILE A 117 0.25 -4.16 1.34
C ILE A 117 1.43 -4.77 0.59
N PHE A 118 1.34 -6.04 0.22
CA PHE A 118 2.38 -6.74 -0.53
C PHE A 118 2.65 -6.07 -1.88
N HIS A 119 1.60 -5.74 -2.63
CA HIS A 119 1.74 -5.10 -3.94
C HIS A 119 2.36 -3.71 -3.83
N ASN A 120 1.90 -2.88 -2.88
CA ASN A 120 2.48 -1.55 -2.67
C ASN A 120 3.98 -1.62 -2.39
N ILE A 121 4.39 -2.49 -1.45
CA ILE A 121 5.81 -2.68 -1.11
C ILE A 121 6.58 -3.22 -2.33
N LYS A 122 6.04 -4.23 -3.03
CA LYS A 122 6.67 -4.80 -4.21
C LYS A 122 6.91 -3.76 -5.29
N THR A 123 5.90 -2.96 -5.60
CA THR A 123 5.97 -1.90 -6.60
C THR A 123 7.01 -0.84 -6.23
N GLU A 124 7.04 -0.39 -4.98
CA GLU A 124 8.06 0.56 -4.50
C GLU A 124 9.48 -0.01 -4.67
N TYR A 125 9.68 -1.27 -4.31
CA TYR A 125 10.96 -1.94 -4.48
C TYR A 125 11.38 -2.10 -5.94
N GLU A 126 10.45 -2.48 -6.83
CA GLU A 126 10.73 -2.60 -8.26
C GLU A 126 11.07 -1.24 -8.88
N ILE A 127 10.38 -0.18 -8.46
CA ILE A 127 10.69 1.19 -8.86
C ILE A 127 12.09 1.59 -8.38
N ASP A 128 12.44 1.30 -7.12
CA ASP A 128 13.76 1.59 -6.58
C ASP A 128 14.88 0.83 -7.30
N GLU A 129 14.69 -0.47 -7.58
CA GLU A 129 15.66 -1.25 -8.35
C GLU A 129 15.83 -0.72 -9.78
N ASN A 130 14.75 -0.26 -10.41
CA ASN A 130 14.82 0.33 -11.74
C ASN A 130 15.46 1.72 -11.72
N ASN A 131 15.16 2.54 -10.71
CA ASN A 131 15.77 3.86 -10.53
C ASN A 131 17.28 3.75 -10.25
N LYS A 132 17.74 2.74 -9.51
CA LYS A 132 19.18 2.47 -9.30
C LYS A 132 19.95 2.20 -10.58
N LYS A 133 19.29 1.72 -11.65
CA LYS A 133 19.93 1.48 -12.95
C LYS A 133 20.12 2.79 -13.72
N LEU A 134 19.38 3.83 -13.38
CA LEU A 134 19.47 5.13 -14.04
C LEU A 134 20.64 5.92 -13.47
N THR A 135 21.50 6.40 -14.35
CA THR A 135 22.51 7.42 -14.02
C THR A 135 22.03 8.80 -14.46
N ILE A 136 22.56 9.86 -13.82
CA ILE A 136 22.31 11.26 -14.22
C ILE A 136 22.61 11.44 -15.72
N TRP A 137 23.65 10.77 -16.22
CA TRP A 137 24.10 10.88 -17.61
C TRP A 137 23.22 10.12 -18.61
N THR A 138 22.55 9.05 -18.19
CA THR A 138 21.59 8.31 -19.05
C THR A 138 20.19 8.95 -19.11
N SER A 139 19.90 9.91 -18.23
CA SER A 139 18.55 10.49 -18.07
C SER A 139 18.40 11.92 -18.60
N VAL A 140 19.49 12.70 -18.72
CA VAL A 140 19.39 14.16 -18.90
C VAL A 140 19.66 14.66 -20.33
N LEU A 141 20.50 14.01 -21.17
CA LEU A 141 20.91 14.58 -22.47
C LEU A 141 21.09 13.55 -23.62
N GLY A 142 20.43 13.80 -24.77
CA GLY A 142 20.77 13.26 -26.10
C GLY A 142 20.50 11.76 -26.37
N ASP A 143 20.96 11.26 -27.54
CA ASP A 143 20.86 9.89 -28.11
C ASP A 143 21.25 8.72 -27.17
N PHE A 144 21.65 9.01 -25.91
CA PHE A 144 22.05 8.04 -24.89
C PHE A 144 20.91 7.60 -23.96
N ASN A 145 19.66 7.94 -24.27
CA ASN A 145 18.48 7.45 -23.56
C ASN A 145 18.16 5.99 -23.93
N LYS A 146 19.04 5.07 -23.53
CA LYS A 146 18.85 3.62 -23.71
C LYS A 146 17.58 3.09 -23.03
N HIS A 147 17.04 3.83 -22.07
CA HIS A 147 15.91 3.42 -21.24
C HIS A 147 14.56 4.03 -21.67
N GLY A 148 14.52 4.79 -22.78
CA GLY A 148 13.28 5.31 -23.35
C GLY A 148 12.54 6.32 -22.46
N LEU A 149 13.24 6.97 -21.53
CA LEU A 149 12.66 7.99 -20.64
C LEU A 149 12.18 9.20 -21.43
N ARG A 150 11.16 9.91 -20.92
CA ARG A 150 10.62 11.09 -21.60
C ARG A 150 11.70 12.18 -21.68
N GLN A 151 12.12 12.52 -22.90
CA GLN A 151 13.04 13.63 -23.16
C GLN A 151 12.24 14.93 -23.32
N TYR A 152 12.76 16.00 -22.73
CA TYR A 152 12.33 17.36 -23.07
C TYR A 152 13.16 17.84 -24.26
N THR A 153 12.54 18.61 -25.15
CA THR A 153 13.26 19.27 -26.24
C THR A 153 14.32 20.21 -25.67
N ASP A 154 15.47 20.31 -26.34
CA ASP A 154 16.51 21.28 -25.97
C ASP A 154 15.90 22.67 -25.76
N LEU A 155 16.31 23.33 -24.68
CA LEU A 155 15.93 24.71 -24.39
C LEU A 155 16.49 25.59 -25.50
N LYS A 156 15.63 25.92 -26.48
CA LYS A 156 15.97 26.91 -27.50
C LYS A 156 16.12 28.25 -26.79
N ILE A 157 17.36 28.69 -26.57
CA ILE A 157 17.63 30.07 -26.20
C ILE A 157 17.14 30.89 -27.39
N ASN A 158 16.10 31.68 -27.16
CA ASN A 158 15.64 32.63 -28.16
C ASN A 158 16.67 33.77 -28.19
N GLU A 159 17.78 33.55 -28.89
CA GLU A 159 18.73 34.60 -29.28
C GLU A 159 18.03 35.50 -30.28
N LYS A 160 17.07 36.27 -29.78
CA LYS A 160 16.57 37.44 -30.48
C LYS A 160 17.77 38.37 -30.53
N ASN A 161 18.56 38.27 -31.59
CA ASN A 161 19.66 39.18 -31.87
C ASN A 161 19.07 40.58 -31.71
N ILE A 162 19.40 41.23 -30.60
CA ILE A 162 19.17 42.65 -30.45
C ILE A 162 20.05 43.22 -31.56
N ASN A 163 19.45 43.57 -32.69
CA ASN A 163 20.09 44.28 -33.77
C ASN A 163 21.04 45.29 -33.12
N LYS A 164 22.34 45.11 -33.30
CA LYS A 164 23.34 46.08 -32.86
C LYS A 164 23.02 47.36 -33.62
N VAL A 165 22.21 48.22 -33.05
CA VAL A 165 21.92 49.51 -33.65
C VAL A 165 23.22 50.31 -33.50
N ARG A 166 24.02 50.30 -34.57
CA ARG A 166 25.20 51.15 -34.68
C ARG A 166 24.70 52.55 -34.94
N PHE A 167 24.48 53.32 -33.88
CA PHE A 167 24.26 54.74 -34.00
C PHE A 167 25.63 55.45 -34.03
N ASN A 168 25.90 56.13 -35.15
CA ASN A 168 26.87 57.22 -35.28
C ASN A 168 28.35 56.89 -34.95
N MET A 169 29.06 56.19 -35.86
CA MET A 169 30.53 56.30 -35.90
C MET A 169 30.90 57.45 -36.83
N ASN A 170 31.20 58.62 -36.24
CA ASN A 170 31.94 59.67 -36.91
C ASN A 170 33.42 59.47 -36.56
N TYR A 171 34.29 59.35 -37.58
CA TYR A 171 35.74 59.47 -37.42
C TYR A 171 36.14 60.94 -37.29
#